data_AF-T0SCS1-F1
#
_entry.id   AF-T0SCS1-F1
#
_cell.length_a   1.000
_cell.length_b   1.000
_cell.length_c   1.000
_cell.angle_alpha   90.00
_cell.angle_beta   90.00
_cell.angle_gamma   90.00
#
_symmetry.space_group_name_H-M   'P 1'
#
loop_
_entity.id
_entity.type
_entity.pdbx_description
1 polymer ?
#
loop_
_entity_poly.entity_id
_entity_poly.type
_entity_poly.pdbx_seq_one_letter_code
_entity_poly.pdbx_strand_id
1 'polypeptide(L)' 'MKIEHVGLMVQDLEGMRHFYEHYFEGQAGQKYHNPKTTFQSYF' A
#
# COMPACT_ATOMS: atom_id res chain seq x y z
N MET A 1 17.51 -16.57 -3.59
CA MET A 1 16.78 -15.85 -2.52
C MET A 1 15.84 -14.88 -3.19
N LYS A 2 14.53 -14.95 -2.95
CA LYS A 2 13.50 -14.16 -3.64
C LYS A 2 12.65 -13.45 -2.60
N ILE A 3 12.45 -12.14 -2.79
CA ILE A 3 11.58 -11.34 -1.92
C ILE A 3 10.19 -11.40 -2.52
N GLU A 4 9.23 -11.92 -1.76
CA GLU A 4 7.84 -12.06 -2.20
C GLU A 4 7.02 -10.79 -1.94
N HIS A 5 7.29 -10.09 -0.83
CA HIS A 5 6.60 -8.85 -0.46
C HIS A 5 7.44 -7.99 0.48
N VAL A 6 7.23 -6.67 0.47
CA VAL A 6 7.83 -5.70 1.39
C VAL A 6 6.73 -4.81 1.96
N GLY A 7 6.61 -4.77 3.29
CA GLY A 7 5.70 -3.85 3.98
C GLY A 7 6.36 -2.51 4.25
N LEU A 8 5.66 -1.42 3.92
CA LEU A 8 6.09 -0.05 4.21
C LEU A 8 5.00 0.68 4.98
N MET A 9 5.39 1.35 6.07
CA MET A 9 4.48 2.16 6.86
C MET A 9 4.64 3.62 6.44
N VAL A 10 3.53 4.25 6.07
CA VAL A 10 3.51 5.57 5.45
C VAL A 10 2.49 6.45 6.14
N GLN A 11 2.75 7.76 6.15
CA GLN A 11 1.82 8.72 6.75
C GLN A 11 0.59 8.97 5.86
N ASP A 12 0.78 9.00 4.54
CA ASP A 12 -0.29 9.16 3.54
C ASP A 12 -0.36 7.93 2.63
N LEU A 13 -1.36 7.08 2.88
CA LEU A 13 -1.53 5.83 2.15
C LEU A 13 -2.01 6.05 0.70
N GLU A 14 -2.87 7.04 0.46
CA GLU A 14 -3.41 7.32 -0.87
C GLU A 14 -2.33 7.99 -1.74
N GLY A 15 -1.58 8.94 -1.18
CA GLY A 15 -0.46 9.58 -1.86
C GLY A 15 0.62 8.56 -2.28
N MET A 16 0.93 7.60 -1.40
CA MET A 16 1.90 6.55 -1.72
C MET A 16 1.39 5.57 -2.76
N ARG A 17 0.10 5.20 -2.70
CA ARG A 17 -0.53 4.43 -3.78
C ARG A 17 -0.37 5.14 -5.12
N HIS A 18 -0.75 6.41 -5.21
CA HIS A 18 -0.65 7.18 -6.45
C HIS A 18 0.79 7.29 -6.95
N PHE A 19 1.75 7.48 -6.05
CA PHE A 19 3.16 7.52 -6.38
C PHE A 19 3.63 6.20 -7.02
N TYR A 20 3.30 5.06 -6.42
CA TYR A 20 3.67 3.76 -6.98
C TYR A 20 2.92 3.44 -8.29
N GLU A 21 1.63 3.78 -8.39
CA GLU A 21 0.86 3.61 -9.64
C GLU A 21 1.39 4.49 -10.77
N HIS A 22 1.82 5.72 -10.48
CA HIS A 22 2.26 6.68 -11.50
C HIS A 22 3.72 6.48 -11.94
N TYR A 23 4.64 6.31 -10.99
CA TYR A 23 6.07 6.29 -11.29
C TYR A 23 6.64 4.89 -11.53
N PHE A 24 5.99 3.86 -11.00
CA PHE A 24 6.46 2.48 -11.08
C PHE A 24 5.49 1.56 -11.83
N GLU A 25 4.42 2.13 -12.39
CA GLU A 25 3.33 1.36 -13.03
C GLU A 25 2.80 0.24 -12.13
N GLY A 26 2.92 0.44 -10.81
CA GLY A 26 2.43 -0.51 -9.82
C GLY A 26 0.91 -0.58 -9.87
N GLN A 27 0.33 -1.71 -9.46
CA GLN A 27 -1.12 -1.84 -9.34
C GLN A 27 -1.46 -2.02 -7.87
N ALA A 28 -2.23 -1.09 -7.31
CA ALA A 28 -2.73 -1.25 -5.96
C ALA A 28 -3.87 -2.26 -5.93
N GLY A 29 -3.80 -3.24 -5.03
CA GLY A 29 -4.88 -4.15 -4.74
C GLY A 29 -6.05 -3.50 -3.99
N GLN A 30 -6.92 -4.35 -3.43
CA GLN A 30 -8.05 -3.87 -2.64
C GLN A 30 -7.58 -3.19 -1.34
N LYS A 31 -8.15 -2.03 -1.03
CA LYS A 31 -7.90 -1.35 0.25
C LYS A 31 -8.37 -2.24 1.39
N TYR A 32 -7.45 -2.63 2.26
CA TYR A 32 -7.79 -3.22 3.54
C TYR A 32 -8.05 -2.09 4.54
N HIS A 33 -9.11 -2.23 5.33
CA HIS A 33 -9.41 -1.33 6.44
C HIS A 33 -9.86 -2.14 7.65
N ASN A 34 -9.15 -2.00 8.75
CA ASN A 34 -9.56 -2.55 10.03
C ASN A 34 -10.26 -1.46 10.85
N PRO A 35 -11.59 -1.51 11.01
CA PRO A 35 -12.34 -0.47 11.72
C PRO A 35 -12.06 -0.43 13.23
N LYS A 36 -11.54 -1.51 13.82
CA LYS A 36 -11.22 -1.54 15.26
C LYS A 36 -9.93 -0.80 15.60
N THR A 37 -8.95 -0.84 14.70
CA THR A 37 -7.63 -0.22 14.89
C THR A 37 -7.41 0.99 14.00
N THR A 38 -8.37 1.31 13.12
CA THR A 38 -8.27 2.32 12.05
C THR A 38 -7.14 2.04 11.06
N PHE A 39 -6.54 0.84 11.10
CA PHE A 39 -5.44 0.47 10.21
C PHE A 39 -5.91 0.36 8.77
N GLN A 40 -5.12 0.87 7.83
CA GLN A 40 -5.38 0.78 6.40
C GLN A 40 -4.12 0.35 5.65
N SER A 41 -4.27 -0.47 4.62
CA SER A 41 -3.17 -0.88 3.76
C SER A 41 -3.63 -1.22 2.35
N TYR A 42 -2.69 -1.16 1.41
CA TYR A 42 -2.80 -1.70 0.07
C TYR A 42 -1.79 -2.85 -0.07
N PHE A 43 -2.17 -3.89 -0.80
CA PHE A 43 -1.33 -5.04 -1.14
C PHE A 43 -1.08 -5.10 -2.64
#